data_AF-A0A935HRF6-F1
#
_entry.id   AF-A0A935HRF6-F1
#
_cell.length_a   1.000
_cell.length_b   1.000
_cell.length_c   1.000
_cell.angle_alpha   90.00
_cell.angle_beta   90.00
_cell.angle_gamma   90.00
#
_symmetry.space_group_name_H-M   'P 1'
#
loop_
_entity.id
_entity.type
_entity.pdbx_description
1 polymer ?
#
loop_
_entity_poly.entity_id
_entity_poly.type
_entity_poly.pdbx_seq_one_letter_code
_entity_poly.pdbx_strand_id
1 'polypeptide(L)'
;MLHLNSTSRYFYYNGTADFRKGAYGLSGLVRSEMQQDVLSGDVFIFIGRRGNKIKLLQWDSDGFALYEKGLEQGTFERPPASHNDHFCITSQQLQFILQGVILKTVRQKSGLPANNSTIAILSEIPVNTAFQAIISMIFVLPVNILQTVSHIASGNSFIDYKVLFEQERSHNIELRLQIQSLQLQLAELKKMLFGGRAEKFVTANATAVSQPELFPDDKLGQIDVVKTTLVKEYQKQQTKLTVKHPGRNPLPESLRREVIELMPKEDVEGLHPVGKEITEKLEYRPGELFVKQYVRPEYIKPSNDGLNASRIIASLPAMPLEKSVAGASLLTHLLVSKFVDPSACVSPVSHLQTSKCKHQSQHGKRLDKRCDAVD
;
A
#
# COMPACT_ATOMS: atom_id res chain seq x y z
N MET A 1 -15.49 -4.61 0.80
CA MET A 1 -14.96 -3.83 1.95
C MET A 1 -14.65 -4.80 3.08
N LEU A 2 -13.61 -4.55 3.88
CA LEU A 2 -13.45 -5.31 5.13
C LEU A 2 -14.66 -5.04 6.02
N HIS A 3 -15.35 -6.09 6.44
CA HIS A 3 -16.41 -5.97 7.42
C HIS A 3 -15.77 -6.03 8.82
N LEU A 4 -15.77 -4.90 9.53
CA LEU A 4 -15.28 -4.84 10.90
C LEU A 4 -16.40 -5.30 11.84
N ASN A 5 -16.23 -6.44 12.50
CA ASN A 5 -17.19 -6.96 13.46
C ASN A 5 -17.06 -6.23 14.82
N SER A 6 -18.19 -5.86 15.41
CA SER A 6 -18.21 -5.25 16.75
C SER A 6 -17.87 -6.24 17.87
N THR A 7 -17.97 -7.55 17.63
CA THR A 7 -17.64 -8.60 18.60
C THR A 7 -16.14 -8.89 18.68
N SER A 8 -15.39 -8.62 17.61
CA SER A 8 -13.95 -8.89 17.56
C SER A 8 -13.19 -7.83 18.35
N ARG A 9 -12.15 -8.25 19.07
CA ARG A 9 -11.25 -7.31 19.75
C ARG A 9 -10.17 -6.85 18.78
N TYR A 10 -9.93 -5.55 18.78
CA TYR A 10 -8.93 -4.92 17.93
C TYR A 10 -7.77 -4.44 18.78
N PHE A 11 -6.60 -5.04 18.60
CA PHE A 11 -5.38 -4.65 19.29
C PHE A 11 -4.50 -3.81 18.38
N TYR A 12 -4.25 -2.58 18.79
CA TYR A 12 -3.34 -1.67 18.12
C TYR A 12 -1.94 -1.79 18.71
N TYR A 13 -0.97 -2.08 17.85
CA TYR A 13 0.43 -2.16 18.22
C TYR A 13 1.09 -0.77 18.19
N ASN A 14 1.69 -0.37 19.30
CA ASN A 14 2.23 0.97 19.51
C ASN A 14 3.66 1.14 18.94
N GLY A 15 4.41 0.05 18.83
CA GLY A 15 5.80 0.06 18.36
C GLY A 15 5.98 0.22 16.84
N THR A 16 7.23 0.10 16.38
CA THR A 16 7.55 0.13 14.95
C THR A 16 7.60 -1.27 14.36
N ALA A 17 6.56 -1.64 13.61
CA ALA A 17 6.51 -2.94 12.94
C ALA A 17 7.29 -2.94 11.61
N ASP A 18 8.00 -4.03 11.32
CA ASP A 18 8.62 -4.26 10.01
C ASP A 18 7.58 -4.78 9.01
N PHE A 19 7.22 -3.94 8.05
CA PHE A 19 6.23 -4.25 7.03
C PHE A 19 6.73 -5.17 5.91
N ARG A 20 8.01 -5.55 5.93
CA ARG A 20 8.56 -6.62 5.06
C ARG A 20 8.11 -8.01 5.51
N LYS A 21 7.75 -8.16 6.79
CA LYS A 21 7.23 -9.41 7.34
C LYS A 21 5.83 -9.70 6.80
N GLY A 22 5.61 -10.95 6.40
CA GLY A 22 4.28 -11.51 6.10
C GLY A 22 3.53 -11.91 7.37
N ALA A 23 2.42 -12.65 7.23
CA ALA A 23 1.55 -13.02 8.35
C ALA A 23 2.30 -13.72 9.49
N TYR A 24 3.07 -14.77 9.19
CA TYR A 24 3.85 -15.53 10.19
C TYR A 24 4.94 -14.71 10.89
N GLY A 25 5.53 -13.73 10.21
CA GLY A 25 6.52 -12.84 10.82
C GLY A 25 5.89 -11.83 11.77
N LEU A 26 4.67 -11.38 11.46
CA LEU A 26 3.88 -10.49 12.31
C LEU A 26 3.27 -11.25 13.50
N SER A 27 2.84 -12.50 13.33
CA SER A 27 2.38 -13.32 14.46
C SER A 27 3.49 -13.53 15.50
N GLY A 28 4.75 -13.66 15.06
CA GLY A 28 5.90 -13.69 15.96
C GLY A 28 6.04 -12.42 16.79
N LEU A 29 5.82 -11.26 16.17
CA LEU A 29 5.85 -9.94 16.84
C LEU A 29 4.76 -9.82 17.91
N VAL A 30 3.54 -10.26 17.60
CA VAL A 30 2.42 -10.25 18.55
C VAL A 30 2.73 -11.10 19.78
N ARG A 31 3.30 -12.29 19.58
CA ARG A 31 3.66 -13.20 20.69
C ARG A 31 4.80 -12.65 21.53
N SER A 32 5.81 -12.03 20.91
CA SER A 32 7.00 -11.55 21.63
C SER A 32 6.77 -10.24 22.36
N GLU A 33 6.12 -9.26 21.71
CA GLU A 33 6.01 -7.90 22.25
C GLU A 33 4.65 -7.66 22.90
N MET A 34 3.55 -8.06 22.25
CA MET A 34 2.20 -7.83 22.79
C MET A 34 1.77 -8.90 23.80
N GLN A 35 2.51 -10.01 23.88
CA GLN A 35 2.19 -11.18 24.72
C GLN A 35 0.74 -11.65 24.57
N GLN A 36 0.17 -11.52 23.37
CA GLN A 36 -1.19 -11.97 23.07
C GLN A 36 -1.16 -13.30 22.30
N ASP A 37 -2.21 -14.10 22.49
CA ASP A 37 -2.43 -15.25 21.62
C ASP A 37 -2.95 -14.76 20.27
N VAL A 38 -2.32 -15.27 19.22
CA VAL A 38 -2.60 -14.92 17.83
C VAL A 38 -3.72 -15.78 17.26
N LEU A 39 -3.98 -16.95 17.86
CA LEU A 39 -4.99 -17.91 17.41
C LEU A 39 -6.40 -17.62 17.97
N SER A 40 -6.53 -16.60 18.81
CA SER A 40 -7.80 -16.22 19.45
C SER A 40 -8.88 -15.71 18.48
N GLY A 41 -8.50 -15.43 17.22
CA GLY A 41 -9.38 -14.80 16.24
C GLY A 41 -9.49 -13.27 16.38
N ASP A 42 -8.70 -12.68 17.28
CA ASP A 42 -8.60 -11.23 17.43
C ASP A 42 -7.86 -10.58 16.25
N VAL A 43 -8.09 -9.29 16.04
CA VAL A 43 -7.49 -8.53 14.94
C VAL A 43 -6.37 -7.66 15.47
N PHE A 44 -5.15 -7.89 14.97
CA PHE A 44 -3.96 -7.14 15.32
C PHE A 44 -3.62 -6.10 14.25
N ILE A 45 -3.47 -4.85 14.66
CA ILE A 45 -3.30 -3.70 13.79
C ILE A 45 -1.87 -3.19 13.90
N PHE A 46 -1.20 -3.07 12.76
CA PHE A 46 0.15 -2.53 12.65
C PHE A 46 0.13 -1.33 11.72
N ILE A 47 0.91 -0.30 12.05
CA ILE A 47 1.19 0.85 11.17
C ILE A 47 2.67 0.86 10.81
N GLY A 48 2.97 1.10 9.53
CA GLY A 48 4.34 1.10 9.05
C GLY A 48 5.16 2.25 9.61
N ARG A 49 6.49 2.14 9.57
CA ARG A 49 7.38 3.23 10.03
C ARG A 49 7.09 4.57 9.35
N ARG A 50 6.82 4.56 8.05
CA ARG A 50 6.41 5.74 7.26
C ARG A 50 4.94 6.16 7.50
N GLY A 51 4.14 5.29 8.10
CA GLY A 51 2.73 5.52 8.40
C GLY A 51 1.79 5.62 7.19
N ASN A 52 2.27 5.38 5.96
CA ASN A 52 1.43 5.38 4.75
C ASN A 52 0.75 4.03 4.47
N LYS A 53 1.10 2.99 5.24
CA LYS A 53 0.56 1.64 5.12
C LYS A 53 0.11 1.11 6.48
N ILE A 54 -0.99 0.38 6.47
CA ILE A 54 -1.55 -0.33 7.63
C ILE A 54 -1.71 -1.81 7.28
N LYS A 55 -1.46 -2.68 8.25
CA LYS A 55 -1.69 -4.13 8.14
C LYS A 55 -2.60 -4.60 9.27
N LEU A 56 -3.57 -5.44 8.93
CA LEU A 56 -4.49 -6.10 9.87
C LEU A 56 -4.25 -7.60 9.77
N LEU A 57 -3.82 -8.21 10.86
CA LEU A 57 -3.60 -9.64 10.97
C LEU A 57 -4.75 -10.25 11.78
N GLN A 58 -5.38 -11.28 11.24
CA GLN A 58 -6.41 -12.06 11.90
C GLN A 58 -6.15 -13.54 11.66
N TRP A 59 -6.39 -14.38 12.67
CA TRP A 59 -6.49 -15.81 12.47
C TRP A 59 -7.93 -16.16 12.10
N ASP A 60 -8.10 -16.71 10.90
CA ASP A 60 -9.31 -17.40 10.47
C ASP A 60 -9.18 -18.89 10.86
N SER A 61 -10.31 -19.58 10.94
CA SER A 61 -10.45 -20.99 11.31
C SER A 61 -9.38 -21.93 10.73
N ASP A 62 -8.90 -21.67 9.52
CA ASP A 62 -7.91 -22.49 8.81
C ASP A 62 -6.56 -21.78 8.54
N GLY A 63 -6.40 -20.52 8.92
CA GLY A 63 -5.15 -19.82 8.64
C GLY A 63 -5.14 -18.32 8.86
N PHE A 64 -3.99 -17.72 8.58
CA PHE A 64 -3.83 -16.28 8.71
C PHE A 64 -4.43 -15.49 7.56
N ALA A 65 -5.37 -14.61 7.87
CA ALA A 65 -5.81 -13.53 7.01
C ALA A 65 -4.99 -12.26 7.29
N LEU A 66 -4.34 -11.73 6.25
CA LEU A 66 -3.59 -10.47 6.32
C LEU A 66 -4.17 -9.48 5.32
N TYR A 67 -4.71 -8.37 5.83
CA TYR A 67 -5.13 -7.25 5.01
C TYR A 67 -4.10 -6.13 5.06
N GLU A 68 -3.66 -5.67 3.88
CA GLU A 68 -2.78 -4.50 3.73
C GLU A 68 -3.52 -3.39 2.99
N LYS A 69 -3.45 -2.17 3.53
CA LYS A 69 -3.95 -0.96 2.86
C LYS A 69 -2.90 0.13 2.85
N GLY A 70 -2.68 0.73 1.69
CA GLY A 70 -1.88 1.93 1.50
C GLY A 70 -2.76 3.16 1.25
N LEU A 71 -2.28 4.32 1.67
CA LEU A 71 -2.80 5.62 1.23
C LEU A 71 -1.93 6.13 0.07
N GLU A 72 -2.58 6.56 -1.02
CA GLU A 72 -1.90 7.21 -2.15
C GLU A 72 -1.30 8.56 -1.76
N GLN A 73 -1.95 9.27 -0.82
CA GLN A 73 -1.48 10.51 -0.24
C GLN A 73 -1.80 10.56 1.26
N GLY A 74 -0.88 11.15 2.04
CA GLY A 74 -1.03 11.31 3.48
C GLY A 74 -0.44 10.15 4.31
N THR A 75 -0.72 10.18 5.60
CA THR A 75 -0.20 9.22 6.60
C THR A 75 -1.36 8.88 7.54
N PHE A 76 -1.49 7.61 7.93
CA PHE A 76 -2.42 7.20 8.96
C PHE A 76 -2.06 7.87 10.29
N GLU A 77 -3.06 8.41 10.99
CA GLU A 77 -2.85 8.96 12.32
C GLU A 77 -2.51 7.83 13.30
N ARG A 78 -1.47 8.04 14.11
CA ARG A 78 -1.15 7.15 15.23
C ARG A 78 -1.86 7.68 16.46
N PRO A 79 -2.78 6.90 17.08
CA PRO A 79 -3.37 7.31 18.35
C PRO A 79 -2.26 7.51 19.40
N PRO A 80 -2.44 8.45 20.34
CA PRO A 80 -1.43 8.73 21.35
C PRO A 80 -1.10 7.46 22.15
N ALA A 81 0.19 7.15 22.19
CA ALA A 81 0.75 6.02 22.90
C ALA A 81 0.36 6.03 24.38
N SER A 82 -0.32 4.97 24.84
CA SER A 82 -0.28 4.60 26.27
C SER A 82 1.10 4.04 26.61
N HIS A 83 1.47 4.00 27.89
CA HIS A 83 2.74 3.41 28.35
C HIS A 83 2.89 1.91 28.03
N ASN A 84 1.83 1.25 27.56
CA ASN A 84 1.86 -0.14 27.11
C ASN A 84 2.30 -0.29 25.64
N ASP A 85 2.87 -1.46 25.34
CA ASP A 85 3.28 -1.88 23.99
C ASP A 85 2.10 -1.98 23.01
N HIS A 86 0.88 -2.18 23.53
CA HIS A 86 -0.36 -2.22 22.76
C HIS A 86 -1.57 -1.70 23.55
N PHE A 87 -2.63 -1.34 22.83
CA PHE A 87 -3.92 -0.96 23.40
C PHE A 87 -5.09 -1.43 22.54
N CYS A 88 -6.27 -1.58 23.15
CA CYS A 88 -7.48 -1.96 22.44
C CYS A 88 -8.13 -0.74 21.78
N ILE A 89 -8.63 -0.90 20.56
CA ILE A 89 -9.45 0.12 19.89
C ILE A 89 -10.82 -0.42 19.54
N THR A 90 -11.79 0.47 19.34
CA THR A 90 -13.13 0.09 18.89
C THR A 90 -13.18 -0.08 17.36
N SER A 91 -14.14 -0.87 16.87
CA SER A 91 -14.36 -1.03 15.42
C SER A 91 -14.57 0.31 14.71
N GLN A 92 -15.29 1.25 15.34
CA GLN A 92 -15.49 2.60 14.83
C GLN A 92 -14.19 3.41 14.75
N GLN A 93 -13.33 3.33 15.77
CA GLN A 93 -12.03 3.99 15.75
C GLN A 93 -11.15 3.43 14.62
N LEU A 94 -11.15 2.11 14.42
CA LEU A 94 -10.45 1.49 13.31
C LEU A 94 -10.99 1.96 11.95
N GLN A 95 -12.32 2.08 11.81
CA GLN A 95 -12.96 2.58 10.60
C GLN A 95 -12.46 4.00 10.26
N PHE A 96 -12.37 4.90 11.24
CA PHE A 96 -11.85 6.26 11.05
C PHE A 96 -10.38 6.26 10.64
N ILE A 97 -9.55 5.44 11.28
CA ILE A 97 -8.14 5.27 10.89
C ILE A 97 -8.05 4.80 9.44
N LEU A 98 -8.83 3.77 9.06
CA LEU A 98 -8.83 3.25 7.70
C LEU A 98 -9.31 4.29 6.68
N GLN A 99 -10.21 5.20 7.05
CA GLN A 99 -10.67 6.29 6.19
C GLN A 99 -9.69 7.48 6.13
N GLY A 100 -8.66 7.52 6.98
CA GLY A 100 -7.71 8.63 7.06
C GLY A 100 -8.28 9.87 7.76
N VAL A 101 -9.30 9.71 8.61
CA VAL A 101 -9.93 10.80 9.36
C VAL A 101 -9.14 11.08 10.65
N ILE A 102 -8.93 12.36 10.96
CA ILE A 102 -8.23 12.80 12.17
C ILE A 102 -9.13 12.58 13.40
N LEU A 103 -8.71 11.72 14.33
CA LEU A 103 -9.47 11.28 15.51
C LEU A 103 -9.70 12.41 16.53
N LYS A 104 -8.84 13.44 16.55
CA LYS A 104 -8.95 14.59 17.48
C LYS A 104 -10.22 15.41 17.30
N THR A 105 -10.84 15.36 16.12
CA THR A 105 -12.01 16.19 15.77
C THR A 105 -13.33 15.47 16.02
N VAL A 106 -13.31 14.15 16.25
CA VAL A 106 -14.53 13.35 16.41
C VAL A 106 -15.02 13.45 17.85
N ARG A 107 -15.84 14.47 18.13
CA ARG A 107 -16.64 14.53 19.36
C ARG A 107 -17.84 13.60 19.22
N GLN A 108 -17.79 12.43 19.84
CA GLN A 108 -18.99 11.61 19.99
C GLN A 108 -19.94 12.34 20.94
N LYS A 109 -21.20 12.59 20.50
CA LYS A 109 -22.27 12.95 21.43
C LYS A 109 -22.44 11.79 22.40
N SER A 110 -22.51 12.07 23.69
CA SER A 110 -22.83 11.10 24.73
C SER A 110 -24.26 10.58 24.53
N GLY A 111 -24.42 9.58 23.66
CA GLY A 111 -25.55 8.66 23.65
C GLY A 111 -25.23 7.47 24.57
N LEU A 112 -26.27 6.89 25.17
CA LEU A 112 -26.22 5.82 26.19
C LEU A 112 -25.06 4.80 25.99
N PRO A 113 -24.41 4.34 27.08
CA PRO A 113 -23.37 3.32 26.98
C PRO A 113 -23.97 2.05 26.38
N ALA A 114 -23.42 1.56 25.27
CA ALA A 114 -23.68 0.21 24.78
C ALA A 114 -23.06 -0.79 25.76
N ASN A 115 -23.88 -1.21 26.71
CA ASN A 115 -23.66 -2.29 27.65
C ASN A 115 -23.63 -3.63 26.91
N ASN A 116 -22.46 -4.01 26.39
CA ASN A 116 -22.19 -5.32 25.79
C ASN A 116 -21.99 -6.43 26.86
N SER A 117 -22.78 -6.43 27.94
CA SER A 117 -22.77 -7.49 28.95
C SER A 117 -24.13 -8.16 29.14
N THR A 118 -25.12 -7.91 28.27
CA THR A 118 -26.46 -8.52 28.37
C THR A 118 -26.79 -9.33 27.11
N ILE A 119 -25.92 -10.28 26.73
CA ILE A 119 -26.32 -11.43 25.90
C ILE A 119 -25.73 -12.69 26.55
N ALA A 120 -26.24 -12.99 27.74
CA ALA A 120 -26.32 -14.32 28.30
C ALA A 120 -27.48 -14.26 29.31
N ILE A 121 -28.32 -15.29 29.31
CA ILE A 121 -29.57 -15.42 30.09
C ILE A 121 -30.80 -14.85 29.37
N LEU A 122 -31.25 -15.59 28.36
CA LEU A 122 -32.69 -15.80 28.11
C LEU A 122 -32.95 -17.31 28.22
N SER A 123 -33.17 -17.76 29.44
CA SER A 123 -34.01 -18.93 29.72
C SER A 123 -34.67 -18.69 31.08
N GLU A 124 -36.00 -18.76 31.06
CA GLU A 124 -36.96 -18.76 32.18
C GLU A 124 -37.73 -17.45 32.44
N ILE A 125 -39.06 -17.61 32.33
CA ILE A 125 -40.20 -16.68 32.41
C ILE A 125 -40.61 -16.56 33.91
N PRO A 126 -41.12 -15.41 34.46
CA PRO A 126 -42.55 -15.11 34.39
C PRO A 126 -42.98 -13.65 34.20
N VAL A 127 -43.95 -13.51 33.30
CA VAL A 127 -44.89 -12.41 33.08
C VAL A 127 -45.80 -12.29 34.32
N ASN A 128 -45.53 -11.39 35.29
CA ASN A 128 -46.60 -10.76 36.10
C ASN A 128 -46.23 -9.60 37.07
N THR A 129 -45.20 -8.79 36.81
CA THR A 129 -44.81 -7.74 37.80
C THR A 129 -44.43 -6.39 37.20
N ALA A 130 -44.93 -6.07 36.01
CA ALA A 130 -44.74 -4.75 35.39
C ALA A 130 -46.05 -4.02 35.05
N PHE A 131 -47.22 -4.63 35.30
CA PHE A 131 -48.52 -3.99 35.04
C PHE A 131 -49.10 -3.22 36.25
N GLN A 132 -48.54 -3.41 37.44
CA GLN A 132 -48.97 -2.75 38.68
C GLN A 132 -48.21 -1.44 39.00
N ALA A 133 -47.04 -1.19 38.39
CA ALA A 133 -46.21 -0.02 38.72
C ALA A 133 -46.49 1.23 37.86
N ILE A 134 -47.25 1.11 36.76
CA ILE A 134 -47.55 2.23 35.85
C ILE A 134 -48.91 2.90 36.19
N ILE A 135 -49.80 2.18 36.89
CA ILE A 135 -51.14 2.68 37.26
C ILE A 135 -51.11 3.51 38.55
N SER A 136 -50.04 3.46 39.38
CA SER A 136 -49.97 4.17 40.66
C SER A 136 -49.37 5.59 40.59
N MET A 137 -49.12 6.15 39.40
CA MET A 137 -48.48 7.47 39.26
C MET A 137 -49.34 8.54 38.55
N ILE A 138 -50.62 8.26 38.28
CA ILE A 138 -51.54 9.19 37.55
C ILE A 138 -52.70 9.69 38.42
N PHE A 139 -52.56 9.78 39.75
CA PHE A 139 -53.61 10.38 40.58
C PHE A 139 -53.07 11.25 41.73
N VAL A 140 -52.62 12.47 41.41
CA VAL A 140 -52.74 13.66 42.28
C VAL A 140 -52.89 14.89 41.35
N LEU A 141 -54.10 15.45 41.29
CA LEU A 141 -54.47 16.67 40.51
C LEU A 141 -54.14 17.97 41.31
N PRO A 142 -54.13 19.17 40.69
CA PRO A 142 -55.36 19.92 40.35
C PRO A 142 -55.36 20.47 38.90
N VAL A 143 -56.46 20.31 38.14
CA VAL A 143 -57.55 21.28 37.88
C VAL A 143 -57.12 22.58 37.17
N ASN A 144 -57.85 22.90 36.08
CA ASN A 144 -57.73 23.98 35.08
C ASN A 144 -56.79 23.62 33.92
N ILE A 145 -57.25 23.34 32.70
CA ILE A 145 -58.20 24.13 31.90
C ILE A 145 -59.02 23.16 31.03
N LEU A 146 -60.32 23.08 31.33
CA LEU A 146 -61.35 22.60 30.41
C LEU A 146 -61.61 23.71 29.38
N GLN A 147 -60.95 23.69 28.22
CA GLN A 147 -61.44 24.24 26.93
C GLN A 147 -60.35 24.19 25.86
N THR A 148 -60.21 23.08 25.14
CA THR A 148 -59.67 23.03 23.76
C THR A 148 -59.96 21.69 23.07
N VAL A 149 -61.05 21.01 23.40
CA VAL A 149 -61.43 19.76 22.71
C VAL A 149 -62.91 19.78 22.34
N SER A 150 -63.29 20.69 21.46
CA SER A 150 -64.62 20.69 20.80
C SER A 150 -64.55 20.96 19.30
N HIS A 151 -63.39 20.71 18.67
CA HIS A 151 -63.21 20.78 17.20
C HIS A 151 -62.71 19.45 16.60
N ILE A 152 -63.05 18.31 17.20
CA ILE A 152 -62.77 16.97 16.63
C ILE A 152 -64.09 16.27 16.26
N ALA A 153 -65.11 17.03 15.87
CA ALA A 153 -66.41 16.49 15.50
C ALA A 153 -66.97 17.18 14.25
N SER A 154 -66.25 17.10 13.13
CA SER A 154 -66.84 17.17 11.79
C SER A 154 -65.83 16.80 10.71
N GLY A 155 -65.95 15.56 10.22
CA GLY A 155 -65.28 15.11 9.00
C GLY A 155 -64.62 13.76 9.19
N ASN A 156 -65.22 12.72 8.63
CA ASN A 156 -64.56 11.44 8.39
C ASN A 156 -63.25 11.70 7.61
N SER A 157 -62.10 11.76 8.28
CA SER A 157 -60.82 11.56 7.62
C SER A 157 -60.63 10.06 7.38
N PHE A 158 -61.39 9.52 6.44
CA PHE A 158 -60.99 8.26 5.80
C PHE A 158 -59.64 8.55 5.14
N ILE A 159 -58.56 8.15 5.81
CA ILE A 159 -57.20 8.28 5.30
C ILE A 159 -57.18 7.49 4.00
N ASP A 160 -57.19 8.18 2.87
CA ASP A 160 -57.17 7.54 1.56
C ASP A 160 -55.76 7.02 1.31
N TYR A 161 -55.52 5.80 1.79
CA TYR A 161 -54.24 5.11 1.69
C TYR A 161 -53.74 5.00 0.24
N LYS A 162 -54.66 5.01 -0.75
CA LYS A 162 -54.31 5.00 -2.16
C LYS A 162 -53.62 6.31 -2.56
N VAL A 163 -54.18 7.45 -2.17
CA VAL A 163 -53.62 8.78 -2.46
C VAL A 163 -52.29 8.99 -1.74
N LEU A 164 -52.18 8.56 -0.48
CA LEU A 164 -50.93 8.65 0.28
C LEU A 164 -49.81 7.83 -0.37
N PHE A 165 -50.12 6.59 -0.79
CA PHE A 165 -49.17 5.71 -1.46
C PHE A 165 -48.73 6.26 -2.83
N GLU A 166 -49.65 6.84 -3.59
CA GLU A 166 -49.34 7.50 -4.87
C GLU A 166 -48.43 8.72 -4.68
N GLN A 167 -48.63 9.50 -3.61
CA GLN A 167 -47.77 10.62 -3.22
C GLN A 167 -46.36 10.18 -2.79
N GLU A 168 -46.24 9.13 -1.98
CA GLU A 168 -44.92 8.60 -1.60
C GLU A 168 -44.15 8.07 -2.82
N ARG A 169 -44.86 7.45 -3.77
CA ARG A 169 -44.26 6.92 -4.99
C ARG A 169 -43.77 8.06 -5.90
N SER A 170 -44.56 9.11 -6.08
CA SER A 170 -44.15 10.27 -6.88
C SER A 170 -42.94 10.97 -6.25
N HIS A 171 -42.92 11.12 -4.92
CA HIS A 171 -41.79 11.70 -4.21
C HIS A 171 -40.51 10.87 -4.35
N ASN A 172 -40.59 9.54 -4.25
CA ASN A 172 -39.44 8.67 -4.47
C ASN A 172 -38.90 8.74 -5.91
N ILE A 173 -39.78 8.90 -6.90
CA ILE A 173 -39.38 9.07 -8.30
C ILE A 173 -38.64 10.41 -8.47
N GLU A 174 -39.16 11.49 -7.90
CA GLU A 174 -38.54 12.81 -7.93
C GLU A 174 -37.14 12.79 -7.29
N LEU A 175 -37.01 12.23 -6.09
CA LEU A 175 -35.73 12.09 -5.40
C LEU A 175 -34.72 11.27 -6.22
N ARG A 176 -35.17 10.21 -6.89
CA ARG A 176 -34.31 9.41 -7.78
C ARG A 176 -33.83 10.20 -8.99
N LEU A 177 -34.69 11.02 -9.60
CA LEU A 177 -34.32 11.90 -10.71
C LEU A 177 -33.30 12.96 -10.26
N GLN A 178 -33.48 13.53 -9.07
CA GLN A 178 -32.51 14.48 -8.49
C GLN A 178 -31.15 13.83 -8.22
N ILE A 179 -31.13 12.60 -7.70
CA ILE A 179 -29.87 11.86 -7.50
C ILE A 179 -29.17 11.61 -8.85
N GLN A 180 -29.93 11.25 -9.88
CA GLN A 180 -29.37 10.99 -11.20
C GLN A 180 -28.78 12.25 -11.83
N SER A 181 -29.46 13.40 -11.71
CA SER A 181 -28.95 14.68 -12.23
C SER A 181 -27.67 15.12 -11.50
N LEU A 182 -27.64 15.01 -10.17
CA LEU A 182 -26.46 15.32 -9.36
C LEU A 182 -25.28 14.39 -9.68
N GLN A 183 -25.54 13.09 -9.90
CA GLN A 183 -24.50 12.15 -10.32
C GLN A 183 -23.90 12.53 -11.68
N LEU A 184 -24.73 12.97 -12.63
CA LEU A 184 -24.28 13.42 -13.95
C LEU A 184 -23.42 14.68 -13.85
N GLN A 185 -23.84 15.67 -13.05
CA GLN A 185 -23.06 16.88 -12.78
C GLN A 185 -21.70 16.55 -12.15
N LEU A 186 -21.67 15.63 -11.18
CA LEU A 186 -20.43 15.17 -10.57
C LEU A 186 -19.52 14.42 -11.56
N ALA A 187 -20.09 13.63 -12.47
CA ALA A 187 -19.33 12.96 -13.51
C ALA A 187 -18.71 13.96 -14.49
N GLU A 188 -19.46 15.01 -14.88
CA GLU A 188 -18.98 16.10 -15.72
C GLU A 188 -17.83 16.87 -15.05
N LEU A 189 -18.00 17.28 -13.79
CA LEU A 189 -16.95 17.95 -13.01
C LEU A 189 -15.71 17.08 -12.81
N LYS A 190 -15.89 15.77 -12.57
CA LYS A 190 -14.77 14.83 -12.48
C LYS A 190 -14.06 14.66 -13.83
N LYS A 191 -14.80 14.64 -14.95
CA LYS A 191 -14.21 14.64 -16.30
C LYS A 191 -13.43 15.94 -16.55
N MET A 192 -13.93 17.09 -16.10
CA MET A 192 -13.21 18.38 -16.22
C MET A 192 -11.95 18.45 -15.35
N LEU A 193 -12.01 17.95 -14.12
CA LEU A 193 -10.91 18.02 -13.16
C LEU A 193 -9.81 16.99 -13.42
N PHE A 194 -10.19 15.77 -13.81
CA PHE A 194 -9.30 14.61 -13.88
C PHE A 194 -9.27 13.95 -15.25
N GLY A 195 -10.11 14.37 -16.20
CA GLY A 195 -10.01 13.91 -17.58
C GLY A 195 -8.71 14.41 -18.22
N GLY A 196 -8.12 13.57 -19.06
CA GLY A 196 -6.96 13.97 -19.85
C GLY A 196 -7.33 15.12 -20.78
N ARG A 197 -6.49 16.17 -20.83
CA ARG A 197 -6.54 17.23 -21.87
C ARG A 197 -6.11 16.70 -23.25
N ALA A 198 -6.66 15.57 -23.68
CA ALA A 198 -6.36 14.89 -24.94
C ALA A 198 -7.57 14.84 -25.88
N GLU A 199 -8.74 15.34 -25.47
CA GLU A 199 -9.82 15.67 -26.39
C GLU A 199 -9.59 17.13 -26.83
N LYS A 200 -8.70 17.34 -27.82
CA LYS A 200 -8.79 18.57 -28.63
C LYS A 200 -10.21 18.61 -29.17
N PHE A 201 -10.95 19.67 -28.86
CA PHE A 201 -12.22 19.98 -29.50
C PHE A 201 -11.95 20.06 -31.01
N VAL A 202 -12.22 18.97 -31.73
CA VAL A 202 -12.27 19.01 -33.18
C VAL A 202 -13.65 19.56 -33.49
N THR A 203 -13.74 20.86 -33.70
CA THR A 203 -14.88 21.46 -34.42
C THR A 203 -14.79 21.01 -35.87
N ALA A 204 -14.91 19.72 -36.12
CA ALA A 204 -15.24 19.20 -37.44
C ALA A 204 -16.71 19.52 -37.58
N ASN A 205 -16.95 20.62 -38.31
CA ASN A 205 -18.15 20.89 -39.09
C ASN A 205 -19.44 20.41 -38.43
N ALA A 206 -20.20 21.35 -37.87
CA ALA A 206 -21.62 21.18 -37.64
C ALA A 206 -22.29 20.76 -38.95
N THR A 207 -22.31 19.45 -39.23
CA THR A 207 -23.08 18.77 -40.26
C THR A 207 -22.83 17.26 -40.15
N ALA A 208 -23.93 16.53 -39.97
CA ALA A 208 -24.07 15.09 -40.14
C ALA A 208 -23.52 14.15 -39.04
N VAL A 209 -24.16 14.18 -37.87
CA VAL A 209 -24.54 12.94 -37.15
C VAL A 209 -26.02 13.02 -36.79
N SER A 210 -26.85 12.50 -37.71
CA SER A 210 -28.25 12.08 -37.57
C SER A 210 -29.14 12.75 -36.50
N GLN A 211 -29.61 13.96 -36.78
CA GLN A 211 -31.02 14.29 -36.53
C GLN A 211 -31.77 14.10 -37.87
N PRO A 212 -33.00 13.57 -37.89
CA PRO A 212 -33.79 13.62 -39.11
C PRO A 212 -34.18 15.08 -39.35
N GLU A 213 -33.71 15.65 -40.46
CA GLU A 213 -34.02 17.03 -40.87
C GLU A 213 -35.50 17.14 -41.23
N LEU A 214 -36.20 18.10 -40.62
CA LEU A 214 -37.65 18.27 -40.75
C LEU A 214 -38.04 18.95 -42.07
N PHE A 215 -37.09 19.52 -42.85
CA PHE A 215 -37.34 20.13 -44.16
C PHE A 215 -36.08 20.12 -45.05
N PRO A 216 -36.10 19.56 -46.27
CA PRO A 216 -35.00 19.68 -47.21
C PRO A 216 -35.20 20.79 -48.27
N ASP A 217 -34.06 21.41 -48.59
CA ASP A 217 -33.63 22.11 -49.82
C ASP A 217 -34.25 23.45 -50.25
N ASP A 218 -33.39 24.48 -50.39
CA ASP A 218 -32.95 24.92 -51.73
C ASP A 218 -31.79 25.96 -51.73
N LYS A 219 -30.74 25.63 -52.51
CA LYS A 219 -29.84 26.47 -53.35
C LYS A 219 -28.70 27.34 -52.76
N LEU A 220 -27.49 26.91 -53.17
CA LEU A 220 -26.36 27.63 -53.81
C LEU A 220 -25.86 28.97 -53.23
N GLY A 221 -24.63 28.91 -52.71
CA GLY A 221 -23.71 30.05 -52.61
C GLY A 221 -22.31 29.59 -52.17
N GLN A 222 -21.32 29.63 -53.06
CA GLN A 222 -19.90 29.44 -52.71
C GLN A 222 -19.44 30.63 -51.85
N ILE A 223 -18.78 30.34 -50.73
CA ILE A 223 -18.13 31.35 -49.88
C ILE A 223 -16.63 31.04 -49.87
N ASP A 224 -15.83 32.05 -50.25
CA ASP A 224 -14.37 31.97 -50.34
C ASP A 224 -13.72 31.71 -48.98
N VAL A 225 -12.88 30.69 -48.93
CA VAL A 225 -12.11 30.30 -47.74
C VAL A 225 -10.92 31.25 -47.57
N VAL A 226 -10.98 32.14 -46.59
CA VAL A 226 -9.80 32.90 -46.14
C VAL A 226 -8.86 31.97 -45.38
N LYS A 227 -7.66 31.74 -45.94
CA LYS A 227 -6.60 30.90 -45.38
C LYS A 227 -6.21 31.36 -43.97
N THR A 228 -6.49 30.52 -42.97
CA THR A 228 -6.05 30.72 -41.59
C THR A 228 -4.52 30.61 -41.48
N THR A 229 -3.89 31.60 -40.87
CA THR A 229 -2.44 31.63 -40.64
C THR A 229 -2.05 30.54 -39.63
N LEU A 230 -1.12 29.67 -40.01
CA LEU A 230 -0.58 28.61 -39.16
C LEU A 230 0.22 29.23 -38.00
N VAL A 231 -0.31 29.12 -36.78
CA VAL A 231 0.44 29.44 -35.55
C VAL A 231 1.55 28.41 -35.38
N LYS A 232 2.80 28.88 -35.29
CA LYS A 232 4.00 28.03 -35.11
C LYS A 232 3.85 27.14 -33.87
N GLU A 233 3.96 25.82 -34.07
CA GLU A 233 4.02 24.85 -32.97
C GLU A 233 5.18 25.19 -32.03
N TYR A 234 4.86 25.37 -30.75
CA TYR A 234 5.86 25.49 -29.70
C TYR A 234 6.37 24.08 -29.35
N GLN A 235 7.56 23.73 -29.84
CA GLN A 235 8.23 22.49 -29.46
C GLN A 235 8.81 22.62 -28.05
N LYS A 236 8.15 21.99 -27.08
CA LYS A 236 8.62 21.94 -25.69
C LYS A 236 9.84 21.01 -25.60
N GLN A 237 11.04 21.59 -25.53
CA GLN A 237 12.28 20.84 -25.33
C GLN A 237 12.29 20.25 -23.91
N GLN A 238 12.09 18.94 -23.79
CA GLN A 238 12.26 18.23 -22.52
C GLN A 238 13.74 17.91 -22.31
N THR A 239 14.45 18.74 -21.56
CA THR A 239 15.80 18.43 -21.09
C THR A 239 15.70 17.35 -20.01
N LYS A 240 15.98 16.09 -20.36
CA LYS A 240 16.15 15.03 -19.35
C LYS A 240 17.40 15.32 -18.53
N LEU A 241 17.22 15.72 -17.27
CA LEU A 241 18.31 15.84 -16.32
C LEU A 241 18.84 14.44 -16.01
N THR A 242 20.01 14.08 -16.56
CA THR A 242 20.67 12.80 -16.25
C THR A 242 21.31 12.89 -14.87
N VAL A 243 20.65 12.36 -13.85
CA VAL A 243 21.20 12.27 -12.50
C VAL A 243 22.35 11.25 -12.51
N LYS A 244 23.56 11.67 -12.15
CA LYS A 244 24.70 10.76 -11.91
C LYS A 244 24.44 9.98 -10.63
N HIS A 245 23.80 8.82 -10.75
CA HIS A 245 23.68 7.91 -9.61
C HIS A 245 25.07 7.36 -9.24
N PRO A 246 25.43 7.30 -7.94
CA PRO A 246 26.63 6.59 -7.53
C PRO A 246 26.49 5.16 -8.06
N GLY A 247 27.52 4.71 -8.78
CA GLY A 247 27.52 3.38 -9.36
C GLY A 247 27.38 2.30 -8.29
N ARG A 248 27.44 1.04 -8.72
CA ARG A 248 27.43 -0.07 -7.76
C ARG A 248 28.73 -0.07 -6.96
N ASN A 249 28.64 -0.45 -5.69
CA ASN A 249 29.84 -0.65 -4.88
C ASN A 249 30.69 -1.78 -5.48
N PRO A 250 32.02 -1.59 -5.57
CA PRO A 250 32.92 -2.66 -5.99
C PRO A 250 32.91 -3.80 -4.97
N LEU A 251 33.26 -5.00 -5.42
CA LEU A 251 33.38 -6.16 -4.53
C LEU A 251 34.59 -5.98 -3.60
N PRO A 252 34.51 -6.43 -2.34
CA PRO A 252 35.61 -6.30 -1.39
C PRO A 252 36.82 -7.14 -1.82
N GLU A 253 38.02 -6.62 -1.56
CA GLU A 253 39.27 -7.28 -1.96
C GLU A 253 39.61 -8.54 -1.16
N SER A 254 38.98 -8.72 0.01
CA SER A 254 39.20 -9.88 0.87
C SER A 254 38.67 -11.20 0.31
N LEU A 255 37.78 -11.16 -0.69
CA LEU A 255 37.25 -12.37 -1.33
C LEU A 255 38.30 -13.05 -2.20
N ARG A 256 38.34 -14.39 -2.18
CA ARG A 256 39.20 -15.19 -3.05
C ARG A 256 38.89 -14.91 -4.52
N ARG A 257 39.93 -14.69 -5.35
CA ARG A 257 39.81 -14.39 -6.78
C ARG A 257 40.39 -15.52 -7.63
N GLU A 258 39.61 -16.01 -8.58
CA GLU A 258 40.04 -16.95 -9.61
C GLU A 258 40.17 -16.20 -10.94
N VAL A 259 41.42 -16.01 -11.40
CA VAL A 259 41.72 -15.25 -12.62
C VAL A 259 41.64 -16.19 -13.83
N ILE A 260 40.79 -15.84 -14.79
CA ILE A 260 40.60 -16.55 -16.04
C ILE A 260 41.02 -15.60 -17.17
N GLU A 261 42.13 -15.90 -17.82
CA GLU A 261 42.60 -15.13 -18.97
C GLU A 261 41.94 -15.67 -20.25
N LEU A 262 41.22 -14.80 -20.97
CA LEU A 262 40.57 -15.17 -22.22
C LEU A 262 41.29 -14.50 -23.38
N MET A 263 41.85 -15.30 -24.27
CA MET A 263 42.50 -14.81 -25.49
C MET A 263 41.49 -14.61 -26.62
N PRO A 264 41.70 -13.60 -27.49
CA PRO A 264 40.88 -13.43 -28.69
C PRO A 264 41.05 -14.62 -29.63
N LYS A 265 40.03 -14.87 -30.46
CA LYS A 265 40.05 -15.95 -31.46
C LYS A 265 40.93 -15.64 -32.68
N GLU A 266 41.28 -14.38 -32.88
CA GLU A 266 42.11 -13.92 -33.98
C GLU A 266 43.60 -14.07 -33.63
N ASP A 267 44.44 -14.33 -34.64
CA ASP A 267 45.89 -14.44 -34.45
C ASP A 267 46.50 -13.09 -34.05
N VAL A 268 47.14 -13.08 -32.87
CA VAL A 268 47.74 -11.90 -32.23
C VAL A 268 49.27 -11.99 -32.14
N GLU A 269 49.90 -12.88 -32.92
CA GLU A 269 51.35 -13.03 -32.94
C GLU A 269 52.02 -11.72 -33.43
N GLY A 270 52.89 -11.14 -32.59
CA GLY A 270 53.61 -9.90 -32.87
C GLY A 270 52.94 -8.60 -32.39
N LEU A 271 51.73 -8.66 -31.81
CA LEU A 271 51.06 -7.51 -31.21
C LEU A 271 51.22 -7.52 -29.69
N HIS A 272 51.68 -6.41 -29.12
CA HIS A 272 51.73 -6.25 -27.67
C HIS A 272 50.37 -5.81 -27.12
N PRO A 273 49.95 -6.34 -25.94
CA PRO A 273 48.69 -5.94 -25.32
C PRO A 273 48.77 -4.48 -24.84
N VAL A 274 47.77 -3.67 -25.21
CA VAL A 274 47.71 -2.24 -24.89
C VAL A 274 47.03 -2.01 -23.54
N GLY A 275 45.98 -2.80 -23.27
CA GLY A 275 45.18 -2.70 -22.06
C GLY A 275 44.61 -4.05 -21.67
N LYS A 276 43.92 -4.11 -20.53
CA LYS A 276 43.20 -5.29 -20.07
C LYS A 276 41.80 -4.88 -19.64
N GLU A 277 40.79 -5.52 -20.21
CA GLU A 277 39.40 -5.38 -19.78
C GLU A 277 39.12 -6.44 -18.70
N ILE A 278 38.80 -5.99 -17.48
CA ILE A 278 38.56 -6.86 -16.32
C ILE A 278 37.06 -6.91 -16.05
N THR A 279 36.48 -8.11 -16.03
CA THR A 279 35.08 -8.34 -15.63
C THR A 279 35.03 -9.26 -14.42
N GLU A 280 34.42 -8.78 -13.33
CA GLU A 280 34.27 -9.53 -12.08
C GLU A 280 32.87 -10.15 -11.96
N LYS A 281 32.81 -11.43 -11.57
CA LYS A 281 31.55 -12.14 -11.29
C LYS A 281 31.67 -12.92 -9.98
N LEU A 282 30.66 -12.80 -9.12
CA LEU A 282 30.59 -13.45 -7.82
C LEU A 282 29.96 -14.84 -7.96
N GLU A 283 30.70 -15.88 -7.61
CA GLU A 283 30.31 -17.28 -7.69
C GLU A 283 30.24 -17.91 -6.29
N TYR A 284 29.51 -19.01 -6.19
CA TYR A 284 29.26 -19.72 -4.95
C TYR A 284 29.83 -21.14 -5.02
N ARG A 285 30.61 -21.50 -4.02
CA ARG A 285 30.96 -22.88 -3.67
C ARG A 285 30.40 -23.14 -2.27
N PRO A 286 29.91 -24.34 -1.93
CA PRO A 286 29.43 -24.62 -0.58
C PRO A 286 30.44 -24.19 0.49
N GLY A 287 30.05 -23.23 1.33
CA GLY A 287 30.89 -22.66 2.39
C GLY A 287 31.74 -21.44 2.02
N GLU A 288 31.80 -21.01 0.75
CA GLU A 288 32.64 -19.89 0.32
C GLU A 288 32.04 -19.12 -0.87
N LEU A 289 32.08 -17.79 -0.79
CA LEU A 289 31.84 -16.91 -1.93
C LEU A 289 33.19 -16.48 -2.50
N PHE A 290 33.33 -16.57 -3.82
CA PHE A 290 34.58 -16.20 -4.49
C PHE A 290 34.29 -15.45 -5.79
N VAL A 291 35.26 -14.69 -6.25
CA VAL A 291 35.13 -13.84 -7.44
C VAL A 291 35.88 -14.49 -8.60
N LYS A 292 35.19 -14.76 -9.71
CA LYS A 292 35.83 -15.07 -10.98
C LYS A 292 36.16 -13.76 -11.70
N GLN A 293 37.43 -13.54 -11.98
CA GLN A 293 37.92 -12.38 -12.71
C GLN A 293 38.27 -12.80 -14.15
N TYR A 294 37.49 -12.34 -15.12
CA TYR A 294 37.80 -12.53 -16.53
C TYR A 294 38.71 -11.40 -17.00
N VAL A 295 39.96 -11.73 -17.29
CA VAL A 295 40.96 -10.78 -17.79
C VAL A 295 41.06 -10.97 -19.29
N ARG A 296 40.68 -9.94 -20.04
CA ARG A 296 40.67 -9.96 -21.50
C ARG A 296 41.69 -8.93 -22.00
N PRO A 297 42.88 -9.33 -22.47
CA PRO A 297 43.83 -8.39 -23.04
C PRO A 297 43.26 -7.76 -24.32
N GLU A 298 43.53 -6.48 -24.48
CA GLU A 298 43.12 -5.70 -25.63
C GLU A 298 44.33 -5.48 -26.55
N TYR A 299 44.14 -5.80 -27.82
CA TYR A 299 45.13 -5.59 -28.87
C TYR A 299 44.63 -4.56 -29.87
N ILE A 300 45.55 -3.81 -30.46
CA ILE A 300 45.28 -2.87 -31.54
C ILE A 300 45.98 -3.42 -32.78
N LYS A 301 45.20 -3.88 -33.76
CA LYS A 301 45.74 -4.36 -35.04
C LYS A 301 45.61 -3.25 -36.09
N PRO A 302 46.70 -2.83 -36.76
CA PRO A 302 46.59 -1.93 -37.90
C PRO A 302 45.94 -2.67 -39.07
N SER A 303 44.91 -2.09 -39.69
CA SER A 303 44.30 -2.64 -40.89
C SER A 303 45.18 -2.40 -42.12
N ASN A 304 45.05 -3.24 -43.14
CA ASN A 304 45.82 -3.18 -44.39
C ASN A 304 45.62 -1.85 -45.16
N ASP A 305 44.53 -1.11 -44.90
CA ASP A 305 44.24 0.19 -45.53
C ASP A 305 45.00 1.36 -44.87
N GLY A 306 45.78 1.12 -43.80
CA GLY A 306 46.64 2.11 -43.14
C GLY A 306 45.93 3.24 -42.36
N LEU A 307 44.61 3.41 -42.54
CA LEU A 307 43.81 4.48 -41.92
C LEU A 307 43.03 4.03 -40.68
N ASN A 308 42.70 2.74 -40.58
CA ASN A 308 41.86 2.20 -39.52
C ASN A 308 42.63 1.18 -38.69
N ALA A 309 42.53 1.29 -37.36
CA ALA A 309 43.02 0.28 -36.43
C ALA A 309 41.83 -0.44 -35.79
N SER A 310 41.79 -1.78 -35.84
CA SER A 310 40.75 -2.57 -35.20
C SER A 310 41.16 -2.96 -33.78
N ARG A 311 40.22 -2.80 -32.84
CA ARG A 311 40.38 -3.23 -31.45
C ARG A 311 39.95 -4.69 -31.35
N ILE A 312 40.89 -5.58 -31.04
CA ILE A 312 40.66 -7.01 -30.92
C ILE A 312 40.58 -7.35 -29.43
N ILE A 313 39.46 -7.93 -29.01
CA ILE A 313 39.20 -8.36 -27.62
C ILE A 313 38.51 -9.72 -27.66
N ALA A 314 38.85 -10.59 -26.71
CA ALA A 314 38.12 -11.82 -26.51
C ALA A 314 36.64 -11.58 -26.18
N SER A 315 35.74 -12.39 -26.73
CA SER A 315 34.32 -12.35 -26.33
C SER A 315 34.15 -12.90 -24.91
N LEU A 316 33.43 -12.18 -24.05
CA LEU A 316 33.07 -12.67 -22.72
C LEU A 316 32.20 -13.94 -22.86
N PRO A 317 32.39 -14.99 -22.04
CA PRO A 317 31.49 -16.13 -22.02
C PRO A 317 30.06 -15.71 -21.69
N ALA A 318 29.09 -16.42 -22.26
CA ALA A 318 27.68 -16.16 -22.03
C ALA A 318 27.34 -16.32 -20.54
N MET A 319 26.73 -15.28 -19.96
CA MET A 319 26.28 -15.26 -18.56
C MET A 319 24.75 -15.28 -18.52
N PRO A 320 24.13 -15.91 -17.50
CA PRO A 320 22.67 -15.90 -17.37
C PRO A 320 22.08 -14.48 -17.31
N LEU A 321 22.82 -13.54 -16.74
CA LEU A 321 22.43 -12.13 -16.59
C LEU A 321 23.62 -11.21 -16.89
N GLU A 322 23.57 -10.50 -18.02
CA GLU A 322 24.67 -9.66 -18.54
C GLU A 322 25.10 -8.57 -17.54
N LYS A 323 24.13 -7.81 -17.01
CA LYS A 323 24.38 -6.67 -16.12
C LYS A 323 24.46 -7.02 -14.64
N SER A 324 24.40 -8.29 -14.25
CA SER A 324 24.43 -8.67 -12.83
C SER A 324 25.87 -8.97 -12.37
N VAL A 325 26.16 -8.76 -11.08
CA VAL A 325 27.45 -9.18 -10.48
C VAL A 325 27.41 -10.67 -10.13
N ALA A 326 26.21 -11.25 -9.95
CA ALA A 326 26.01 -12.65 -9.64
C ALA A 326 26.39 -13.55 -10.84
N GLY A 327 27.23 -14.55 -10.56
CA GLY A 327 27.54 -15.65 -11.48
C GLY A 327 26.44 -16.71 -11.51
N ALA A 328 26.60 -17.67 -12.41
CA ALA A 328 25.60 -18.72 -12.61
C ALA A 328 25.42 -19.58 -11.35
N SER A 329 26.51 -19.96 -10.68
CA SER A 329 26.43 -20.84 -9.49
C SER A 329 25.69 -20.21 -8.33
N LEU A 330 25.90 -18.90 -8.10
CA LEU A 330 25.23 -18.15 -7.06
C LEU A 330 23.73 -18.01 -7.34
N LEU A 331 23.38 -17.70 -8.61
CA LEU A 331 21.98 -17.64 -9.03
C LEU A 331 21.30 -19.01 -8.88
N THR A 332 21.96 -20.09 -9.30
CA THR A 332 21.44 -21.45 -9.13
C THR A 332 21.22 -21.78 -7.66
N HIS A 333 22.20 -21.49 -6.79
CA HIS A 333 22.06 -21.72 -5.35
C HIS A 333 20.90 -20.93 -4.75
N LEU A 334 20.74 -19.65 -5.12
CA LEU A 334 19.63 -18.81 -4.65
C LEU A 334 18.28 -19.35 -5.12
N LEU A 335 18.18 -19.83 -6.37
CA LEU A 335 16.95 -20.39 -6.91
C LEU A 335 16.59 -21.71 -6.21
N VAL A 336 17.54 -22.63 -6.07
CA VAL A 336 17.36 -23.90 -5.36
C VAL A 336 16.97 -23.64 -3.90
N SER A 337 17.70 -22.76 -3.20
CA SER A 337 17.40 -22.39 -1.81
C SER A 337 16.01 -21.75 -1.65
N LYS A 338 15.57 -20.96 -2.64
CA LYS A 338 14.29 -20.26 -2.58
C LYS A 338 13.10 -21.17 -2.87
N PHE A 339 13.26 -22.14 -3.78
CA PHE A 339 12.11 -22.86 -4.36
C PHE A 339 12.14 -24.38 -4.14
N VAL A 340 13.31 -24.99 -3.98
CA VAL A 340 13.46 -26.46 -3.89
C VAL A 340 13.63 -26.92 -2.45
N ASP A 341 14.30 -26.12 -1.60
CA ASP A 341 14.52 -26.43 -0.19
C ASP A 341 13.64 -25.58 0.75
N PRO A 342 12.35 -25.91 0.96
CA PRO A 342 11.55 -25.27 2.01
C PRO A 342 12.10 -25.57 3.43
N SER A 343 12.95 -26.58 3.57
CA SER A 343 13.57 -27.01 4.83
C SER A 343 14.84 -26.23 5.23
N ALA A 344 15.47 -25.47 4.33
CA ALA A 344 16.65 -24.67 4.67
C ALA A 344 16.34 -23.45 5.57
N CYS A 345 15.06 -23.12 5.75
CA CYS A 345 14.59 -22.19 6.79
C CYS A 345 14.54 -22.79 8.20
N VAL A 346 14.82 -24.09 8.37
CA VAL A 346 15.00 -24.72 9.69
C VAL A 346 16.49 -24.95 9.92
N SER A 347 17.17 -23.88 10.32
CA SER A 347 18.39 -23.84 11.14
C SER A 347 19.48 -24.93 10.93
N PRO A 348 20.66 -24.58 10.40
CA PRO A 348 21.90 -25.27 10.76
C PRO A 348 22.67 -24.41 11.78
N VAL A 349 22.09 -24.14 12.95
CA VAL A 349 22.81 -23.51 14.08
C VAL A 349 22.45 -24.24 15.39
N SER A 350 22.47 -25.56 15.38
CA SER A 350 22.28 -26.40 16.57
C SER A 350 23.37 -27.45 16.77
N HIS A 351 24.55 -27.27 16.18
CA HIS A 351 25.74 -28.04 16.53
C HIS A 351 26.96 -27.14 16.72
N LEU A 352 26.90 -26.29 17.75
CA LEU A 352 28.07 -25.76 18.46
C LEU A 352 27.69 -25.65 19.93
N GLN A 353 27.35 -26.80 20.53
CA GLN A 353 27.34 -26.93 21.99
C GLN A 353 28.78 -27.13 22.48
N THR A 354 29.19 -26.16 23.30
CA THR A 354 29.97 -26.35 24.53
C THR A 354 31.38 -26.94 24.41
N SER A 355 32.38 -26.06 24.40
CA SER A 355 33.57 -26.27 25.21
C SER A 355 33.84 -25.04 26.07
N LYS A 356 33.66 -25.25 27.38
CA LYS A 356 34.14 -24.44 28.49
C LYS A 356 35.46 -23.73 28.18
N CYS A 357 35.52 -22.42 28.44
CA CYS A 357 36.67 -21.81 29.10
C CYS A 357 36.15 -20.73 30.07
N LYS A 358 36.22 -21.09 31.35
CA LYS A 358 36.03 -20.24 32.53
C LYS A 358 37.30 -19.41 32.74
N HIS A 359 37.12 -18.24 33.34
CA HIS A 359 38.14 -17.30 33.88
C HIS A 359 38.76 -16.37 32.81
N GLN A 360 38.81 -15.04 32.96
CA GLN A 360 38.96 -14.22 34.17
C GLN A 360 38.14 -12.92 34.09
N SER A 361 37.55 -12.59 35.23
CA SER A 361 37.10 -11.25 35.64
C SER A 361 38.26 -10.27 35.58
N GLN A 362 38.08 -9.09 34.98
CA GLN A 362 38.55 -7.82 35.56
C GLN A 362 37.61 -6.67 35.18
N HIS A 363 37.34 -5.87 36.21
CA HIS A 363 36.58 -4.63 36.22
C HIS A 363 37.02 -3.60 35.18
N GLY A 364 36.05 -2.90 34.59
CA GLY A 364 36.27 -1.63 33.90
C GLY A 364 35.08 -0.71 34.12
N LYS A 365 35.09 0.01 35.25
CA LYS A 365 34.09 1.01 35.62
C LYS A 365 34.11 2.17 34.61
N ARG A 366 32.90 2.51 34.17
CA ARG A 366 32.49 3.77 33.56
C ARG A 366 32.84 4.93 34.50
N LEU A 367 33.68 5.87 34.06
CA LEU A 367 33.80 7.20 34.68
C LEU A 367 34.03 8.25 33.58
N ASP A 368 33.05 9.13 33.45
CA ASP A 368 33.18 10.47 32.88
C ASP A 368 34.18 11.31 33.69
N LYS A 369 34.96 12.15 33.00
CA LYS A 369 35.51 13.48 33.39
C LYS A 369 36.53 13.90 32.30
N ARG A 370 36.22 14.88 31.45
CA ARG A 370 36.51 16.33 31.59
C ARG A 370 37.98 16.67 31.87
N CYS A 371 38.53 17.43 30.91
CA CYS A 371 39.39 18.61 31.07
C CYS A 371 40.92 18.43 31.29
N ASP A 372 41.63 19.18 30.44
CA ASP A 372 42.90 19.91 30.65
C ASP A 372 44.23 19.32 30.14
N ALA A 373 44.72 20.00 29.09
CA ALA A 373 46.01 20.70 28.98
C ALA A 373 47.36 19.94 28.86
N VAL A 374 48.06 20.28 27.76
CA VAL A 374 49.47 20.74 27.70
C VAL A 374 50.56 19.75 28.13
N ASP A 375 51.29 19.17 27.16
CA ASP A 375 52.58 19.67 26.63
C ASP A 375 52.92 18.96 25.31
#